data_AF-A0A2D5T5H8-F1
#
_entry.id   AF-A0A2D5T5H8-F1
#
_cell.length_a   1.000
_cell.length_b   1.000
_cell.length_c   1.000
_cell.angle_alpha   90.00
_cell.angle_beta   90.00
_cell.angle_gamma   90.00
#
_symmetry.space_group_name_H-M   'P 1'
#
loop_
_entity.id
_entity.type
_entity.pdbx_description
1 polymer ?
#
loop_
_entity_poly.entity_id
_entity_poly.type
_entity_poly.pdbx_seq_one_letter_code
_entity_poly.pdbx_strand_id
1 'polypeptide(L)'
;DTPEFPAEYKDEVIAQGEALDVFKHSSSPLNWTFISPAAEIFPGDKLNQYRIGAEQLITDEQGNSRISVADYAVAFVDEIEKAAHINKRMGVAY
;
A
#
# COMPACT_ATOMS: atom_id res chain seq x y z
N ASP A 1 -8.41 -5.67 -12.77
CA ASP A 1 -9.72 -6.32 -12.92
C ASP A 1 -9.57 -7.83 -12.73
N THR A 2 -10.03 -8.32 -11.58
CA THR A 2 -10.18 -9.75 -11.30
C THR A 2 -11.66 -9.99 -10.98
N PRO A 3 -12.33 -10.97 -11.60
CA PRO A 3 -13.77 -11.22 -11.38
C PRO A 3 -14.16 -11.48 -9.93
N GLU A 4 -13.19 -11.92 -9.12
CA GLU A 4 -13.35 -12.28 -7.71
C GLU A 4 -13.20 -11.09 -6.76
N PHE A 5 -12.82 -9.91 -7.26
CA PHE A 5 -12.65 -8.73 -6.41
C PHE A 5 -14.02 -8.25 -5.89
N PRO A 6 -14.20 -8.01 -4.58
CA PRO A 6 -15.50 -7.65 -4.04
C PRO A 6 -16.01 -6.33 -4.65
N ALA A 7 -17.21 -6.37 -5.21
CA ALA A 7 -17.82 -5.22 -5.89
C ALA A 7 -17.96 -4.01 -4.96
N GLU A 8 -18.14 -4.23 -3.66
CA GLU A 8 -18.27 -3.18 -2.64
C GLU A 8 -17.01 -2.32 -2.47
N TYR A 9 -15.82 -2.84 -2.77
CA TYR A 9 -14.55 -2.09 -2.68
C TYR A 9 -14.08 -1.54 -4.03
N LYS A 10 -14.78 -1.87 -5.13
CA LYS A 10 -14.30 -1.57 -6.48
C LYS A 10 -14.13 -0.07 -6.72
N ASP A 11 -15.15 0.71 -6.34
CA ASP A 11 -15.15 2.16 -6.56
C ASP A 11 -14.06 2.83 -5.72
N GLU A 12 -13.83 2.36 -4.49
CA GLU A 12 -12.77 2.85 -3.63
C GLU A 12 -11.39 2.58 -4.23
N VAL A 13 -11.13 1.36 -4.70
CA VAL A 13 -9.84 1.00 -5.31
C VAL A 13 -9.57 1.80 -6.58
N ILE A 14 -10.60 2.03 -7.41
CA ILE A 14 -10.48 2.88 -8.60
C ILE A 14 -10.11 4.31 -8.19
N ALA A 15 -10.82 4.89 -7.22
CA ALA A 15 -10.55 6.24 -6.74
C ALA A 15 -9.13 6.39 -6.15
N GLN A 16 -8.63 5.37 -5.44
CA GLN A 16 -7.25 5.35 -4.94
C GLN A 16 -6.22 5.28 -6.07
N GLY A 17 -6.50 4.51 -7.13
CA GLY A 17 -5.68 4.48 -8.35
C GLY A 17 -5.62 5.84 -9.05
N GLU A 18 -6.77 6.49 -9.22
CA GLU A 18 -6.86 7.83 -9.78
C GLU A 18 -6.11 8.87 -8.92
N ALA A 19 -6.21 8.78 -7.59
CA ALA A 19 -5.47 9.64 -6.69
C ALA A 19 -3.94 9.47 -6.83
N LEU A 20 -3.46 8.22 -6.94
CA LEU A 20 -2.05 7.95 -7.22
C LEU A 20 -1.60 8.59 -8.55
N ASP A 21 -2.42 8.51 -9.59
CA ASP A 21 -2.11 9.13 -10.88
C ASP A 21 -2.01 10.66 -10.79
N VAL A 22 -2.84 11.31 -9.96
CA VAL A 22 -2.71 12.74 -9.67
C VAL A 22 -1.33 13.07 -9.08
N PHE A 23 -0.87 12.28 -8.10
CA PHE A 23 0.46 12.48 -7.51
C PHE A 23 1.59 12.22 -8.52
N LYS A 24 1.49 11.14 -9.30
CA LYS A 24 2.50 10.78 -10.32
C LYS A 24 2.67 11.84 -11.41
N HIS A 25 1.59 12.51 -11.81
CA HIS A 25 1.60 13.52 -12.87
C HIS A 25 1.67 14.97 -12.36
N SER A 26 1.77 15.17 -11.04
CA SER A 26 1.88 16.51 -10.47
C SER A 26 3.21 17.18 -10.79
N SER A 27 3.18 18.46 -11.18
CA SER A 27 4.35 19.33 -11.28
C SER A 27 4.62 20.13 -10.01
N SER A 28 3.87 19.86 -8.94
CA SER A 28 4.05 20.48 -7.64
C SER A 28 5.40 20.11 -7.01
N PRO A 29 6.06 21.01 -6.25
CA PRO A 29 7.25 20.69 -5.48
C PRO A 29 6.96 19.83 -4.22
N LEU A 30 5.77 19.23 -4.12
CA LEU A 30 5.36 18.39 -2.99
C LEU A 30 6.17 17.09 -2.98
N ASN A 31 6.82 16.81 -1.85
CA ASN A 31 7.36 15.49 -1.55
C ASN A 31 6.22 14.58 -1.10
N TRP A 32 5.78 13.66 -1.97
CA TRP A 32 4.71 12.72 -1.66
C TRP A 32 5.23 11.29 -1.56
N THR A 33 4.63 10.48 -0.70
CA THR A 33 4.79 9.04 -0.71
C THR A 33 3.40 8.42 -0.67
N PHE A 34 3.11 7.49 -1.60
CA PHE A 34 1.85 6.75 -1.60
C PHE A 34 2.10 5.36 -1.02
N ILE A 35 1.49 5.07 0.12
CA ILE A 35 1.71 3.81 0.84
C ILE A 35 0.50 2.91 0.62
N SER A 36 0.66 1.92 -0.27
CA SER A 36 -0.37 0.93 -0.55
C SER A 36 -0.35 -0.19 0.49
N PRO A 37 -1.49 -0.53 1.10
CA PRO A 37 -1.58 -1.75 1.90
C PRO A 37 -1.52 -3.00 1.01
N ALA A 38 -1.45 -4.17 1.66
CA ALA A 38 -1.70 -5.44 1.02
C ALA A 38 -3.15 -5.53 0.51
N ALA A 39 -3.48 -6.56 -0.29
CA ALA A 39 -4.84 -6.75 -0.78
C ALA A 39 -5.86 -6.93 0.36
N GLU A 40 -5.44 -7.55 1.47
CA GLU A 40 -6.20 -7.64 2.71
C GLU A 40 -5.45 -6.90 3.83
N ILE A 41 -6.06 -5.83 4.34
CA ILE A 41 -5.67 -5.20 5.59
C ILE A 41 -6.66 -5.59 6.68
N PHE A 42 -6.19 -6.17 7.78
CA PHE A 42 -7.07 -6.72 8.82
C PHE A 42 -6.70 -6.23 10.23
N PRO A 43 -7.68 -6.14 11.16
CA PRO A 43 -7.39 -5.87 12.56
C PRO A 43 -6.50 -6.97 13.16
N GLY A 44 -5.34 -6.61 13.70
CA GLY A 44 -4.42 -7.58 14.27
C GLY A 44 -3.24 -6.90 14.97
N ASP A 45 -2.53 -7.68 15.79
CA ASP A 45 -1.32 -7.26 16.49
C ASP A 45 -0.11 -7.17 15.55
N LYS A 46 0.97 -6.56 16.05
CA LYS A 46 2.26 -6.52 15.35
C LYS A 46 2.82 -7.93 15.14
N LEU A 47 2.99 -8.31 13.89
CA LEU A 47 3.71 -9.51 13.46
C LEU A 47 5.17 -9.19 13.09
N ASN A 48 5.52 -7.90 12.98
CA ASN A 48 6.86 -7.30 12.82
C ASN A 48 7.62 -7.65 11.54
N GLN A 49 7.30 -8.74 10.83
CA GLN A 49 8.01 -9.15 9.63
C GLN A 49 7.12 -8.93 8.40
N TYR A 50 7.27 -7.77 7.76
CA TYR A 50 6.66 -7.46 6.47
C TYR A 50 7.73 -7.13 5.43
N ARG A 51 7.38 -7.32 4.16
CA ARG A 51 8.17 -6.95 2.99
C ARG A 51 7.68 -5.61 2.46
N ILE A 52 8.63 -4.83 1.93
CA ILE A 52 8.34 -3.59 1.20
C ILE A 52 8.57 -3.85 -0.28
N GLY A 53 7.62 -3.42 -1.09
CA GLY A 53 7.66 -3.47 -2.55
C GLY A 53 7.25 -2.14 -3.16
N ALA A 54 7.18 -2.09 -4.49
CA ALA A 54 6.77 -0.88 -5.23
C ALA A 54 5.53 -1.18 -6.09
N GLU A 55 5.72 -1.40 -7.39
CA GLU A 55 4.64 -1.44 -8.37
C GLU A 55 3.86 -2.78 -8.42
N GLN A 56 4.42 -3.87 -7.90
CA GLN A 56 3.79 -5.19 -7.91
C GLN A 56 3.13 -5.53 -6.56
N LEU A 57 2.02 -6.26 -6.63
CA LEU A 57 1.37 -6.84 -5.46
C LEU A 57 2.32 -7.86 -4.81
N ILE A 58 2.49 -7.75 -3.51
CA ILE A 58 3.31 -8.68 -2.74
C ILE A 58 2.41 -9.79 -2.21
N THR A 59 2.71 -11.04 -2.54
CA THR A 59 2.00 -12.22 -2.05
C THR A 59 2.96 -13.19 -1.35
N ASP A 60 2.45 -13.96 -0.39
CA ASP A 60 3.15 -15.10 0.19
C ASP A 60 3.20 -16.30 -0.80
N GLU A 61 3.79 -17.41 -0.36
CA GLU A 61 3.89 -18.66 -1.15
C GLU A 61 2.53 -19.29 -1.50
N GLN A 62 1.48 -18.93 -0.77
CA GLN A 62 0.12 -19.41 -0.95
C GLN A 62 -0.71 -18.44 -1.81
N GLY A 63 -0.13 -17.32 -2.25
CA GLY A 63 -0.79 -16.30 -3.06
C GLY A 63 -1.57 -15.26 -2.25
N ASN A 64 -1.48 -15.27 -0.91
CA ASN A 64 -2.17 -14.29 -0.08
C ASN A 64 -1.36 -13.00 0.02
N SER A 65 -2.03 -11.86 -0.09
CA SER A 65 -1.45 -10.54 0.18
C SER A 65 -2.13 -9.95 1.40
N ARG A 66 -1.46 -10.03 2.56
CA ARG A 66 -2.06 -9.64 3.85
C ARG A 66 -1.13 -8.74 4.65
N ILE A 67 -1.71 -7.83 5.43
CA ILE A 67 -1.00 -7.00 6.41
C ILE A 67 -1.93 -6.67 7.58
N SER A 68 -1.42 -6.65 8.82
CA SER A 68 -2.21 -6.15 9.95
C SER A 68 -2.26 -4.63 9.93
N VAL A 69 -3.31 -4.04 10.50
CA VAL A 69 -3.38 -2.59 10.70
C VAL A 69 -2.19 -2.09 11.55
N ALA A 70 -1.75 -2.87 12.53
CA ALA A 70 -0.63 -2.51 13.39
C ALA A 70 0.70 -2.42 12.62
N ASP A 71 1.01 -3.39 11.77
CA ASP A 71 2.25 -3.39 10.97
C ASP A 71 2.19 -2.39 9.82
N TYR A 72 1.02 -2.18 9.21
CA TYR A 72 0.83 -1.09 8.24
C TYR A 72 1.11 0.28 8.88
N ALA A 73 0.62 0.52 10.10
CA ALA A 73 0.90 1.76 10.83
C ALA A 73 2.39 1.92 11.17
N VAL A 74 3.08 0.83 11.52
CA VAL A 74 4.54 0.84 11.71
C VAL A 74 5.24 1.24 10.41
N ALA A 75 4.91 0.61 9.28
CA ALA A 75 5.50 0.96 8.00
C ALA A 75 5.27 2.43 7.61
N PHE A 76 4.08 2.96 7.93
CA PHE A 76 3.73 4.35 7.69
C PHE A 76 4.62 5.30 8.50
N VAL A 77 4.80 5.03 9.80
CA VAL A 77 5.67 5.84 10.68
C VAL A 77 7.13 5.73 10.26
N ASP A 78 7.61 4.53 9.93
CA ASP A 78 8.96 4.29 9.45
C ASP A 78 9.30 5.10 8.19
N GLU A 79 8.34 5.20 7.25
CA GLU A 79 8.51 6.00 6.04
C GLU A 79 8.53 7.50 6.33
N ILE A 80 7.75 7.99 7.29
CA ILE A 80 7.81 9.40 7.73
C ILE A 80 9.20 9.72 8.30
N GLU A 81 9.75 8.82 9.14
CA GLU A 81 11.03 9.04 9.80
C GLU A 81 12.21 8.96 8.84
N LYS A 82 12.16 8.03 7.88
CA LYS A 82 13.28 7.73 6.97
C LYS A 82 13.18 8.44 5.62
N ALA A 83 11.98 8.81 5.19
CA ALA A 83 11.68 9.39 3.88
C ALA A 83 12.34 8.63 2.71
N ALA A 84 12.24 7.29 2.72
CA ALA A 84 12.97 6.44 1.78
C ALA A 84 12.34 6.40 0.37
N HIS A 85 11.05 6.76 0.26
CA HIS A 85 10.25 6.63 -0.96
C HIS A 85 9.66 7.97 -1.44
N ILE A 86 10.42 9.06 -1.33
CA ILE A 86 10.02 10.38 -1.85
C ILE A 86 9.66 10.31 -3.33
N ASN A 87 8.47 10.81 -3.66
CA ASN A 87 7.82 10.86 -4.97
C ASN A 87 7.64 9.47 -5.58
N LYS A 88 7.36 8.47 -4.74
CA LYS A 88 7.16 7.09 -5.15
C LYS A 88 5.98 6.46 -4.40
N ARG A 89 5.47 5.38 -5.00
CA ARG A 89 4.62 4.42 -4.31
C ARG A 89 5.48 3.38 -3.60
N MET A 90 5.08 2.99 -2.41
CA MET A 90 5.55 1.78 -1.74
C MET A 90 4.35 0.90 -1.37
N GLY A 91 4.56 -0.41 -1.33
CA GLY A 91 3.57 -1.40 -0.90
C GLY A 91 4.11 -2.21 0.29
N VAL A 92 3.23 -2.65 1.18
CA VAL A 92 3.59 -3.49 2.33
C VAL A 92 2.68 -4.71 2.46
N ALA A 93 3.29 -5.87 2.66
CA ALA A 93 2.60 -7.13 2.96
C ALA A 93 3.55 -8.10 3.64
N TYR A 94 3.03 -9.14 4.29
CA TYR A 94 3.85 -10.27 4.77
C TYR A 94 4.51 -11.01 3.61
#